data_AF-A0A5F2G6Q0-F1
#
_entry.id   AF-A0A5F2G6Q0-F1
#
_cell.length_a   1.000
_cell.length_b   1.000
_cell.length_c   1.000
_cell.angle_alpha   90.00
_cell.angle_beta   90.00
_cell.angle_gamma   90.00
#
_symmetry.space_group_name_H-M   'P 1'
#
loop_
_entity.id
_entity.type
_entity.pdbx_description
1 polymer ?
#
loop_
_entity_poly.entity_id
_entity_poly.type
_entity_poly.pdbx_seq_one_letter_code
_entity_poly.pdbx_strand_id
1 'polypeptide(L)'
;AQAPAQFALTFSEPVSPLVLTLVKPDGTPVALTSFRLSDQTLEIDDPQPLKSGTHVLSWRVISADGHPVGGSLLFSIGAPSAPPAVSEAVDWQQRAAIWIGKVLLY
;
A
#
# COMPACT_ATOMS: atom_id res chain seq x y z
N ALA A 1 4.67 18.60 13.64
CA ALA A 1 5.10 17.71 12.54
C ALA A 1 4.29 18.07 11.30
N GLN A 2 4.93 18.15 10.15
CA GLN A 2 4.27 18.52 8.90
C GLN A 2 4.05 17.26 8.06
N ALA A 3 2.95 17.21 7.32
CA ALA A 3 2.68 16.13 6.39
C ALA A 3 3.78 16.06 5.32
N PRO A 4 4.30 14.86 5.00
CA PRO A 4 5.18 14.70 3.85
C PRO A 4 4.40 14.98 2.56
N ALA A 5 5.02 15.66 1.60
CA ALA A 5 4.42 15.95 0.30
C ALA A 5 4.48 14.74 -0.67
N GLN A 6 5.35 13.78 -0.36
CA GLN A 6 5.60 12.61 -1.18
C GLN A 6 5.83 11.39 -0.29
N PHE A 7 5.38 10.24 -0.74
CA PHE A 7 5.69 8.94 -0.15
C PHE A 7 6.65 8.19 -1.04
N ALA A 8 7.61 7.49 -0.45
CA ALA A 8 8.50 6.60 -1.19
C ALA A 8 8.41 5.20 -0.60
N LEU A 9 8.02 4.23 -1.43
CA LEU A 9 8.01 2.80 -1.10
C LEU A 9 9.13 2.12 -1.88
N THR A 10 10.19 1.71 -1.19
CA THR A 10 11.31 0.97 -1.79
C THR A 10 11.10 -0.52 -1.62
N PHE A 11 11.15 -1.23 -2.73
CA PHE A 11 11.01 -2.68 -2.79
C PHE A 11 12.38 -3.34 -3.04
N SER A 12 12.51 -4.61 -2.63
CA SER A 12 13.74 -5.39 -2.85
C SER A 12 13.95 -5.80 -4.30
N GLU A 13 12.90 -5.76 -5.13
CA GLU A 13 12.88 -6.17 -6.54
C GLU A 13 12.06 -5.15 -7.37
N PRO A 14 12.23 -5.07 -8.70
CA PRO A 14 11.38 -4.23 -9.53
C PRO A 14 9.92 -4.68 -9.45
N VAL A 15 9.03 -3.74 -9.14
CA VAL A 15 7.60 -4.01 -9.00
C VAL A 15 6.77 -3.04 -9.85
N SER A 16 5.65 -3.53 -10.38
CA SER A 16 4.66 -2.73 -11.08
C SER A 16 3.51 -2.38 -10.13
N PRO A 17 3.24 -1.10 -9.84
CA PRO A 17 2.11 -0.70 -9.02
C PRO A 17 0.78 -1.03 -9.71
N LEU A 18 -0.15 -1.61 -8.95
CA LEU A 18 -1.48 -1.98 -9.42
C LEU A 18 -2.56 -1.11 -8.78
N VAL A 19 -2.54 -1.01 -7.45
CA VAL A 19 -3.49 -0.19 -6.68
C VAL A 19 -2.76 0.45 -5.50
N LEU A 20 -2.96 1.75 -5.32
CA LEU A 20 -2.48 2.50 -4.17
C LEU A 20 -3.67 3.22 -3.55
N THR A 21 -3.87 3.02 -2.25
CA THR A 21 -5.01 3.58 -1.53
C THR A 21 -4.55 4.13 -0.19
N LEU A 22 -4.88 5.38 0.05
CA LEU A 22 -4.64 6.06 1.31
C LEU A 22 -5.95 6.19 2.06
N VAL A 23 -6.06 5.56 3.22
CA VAL A 23 -7.17 5.75 4.15
C VAL A 23 -6.82 6.89 5.09
N LYS A 24 -7.64 7.94 5.06
CA LYS A 24 -7.52 9.10 5.94
C LYS A 24 -8.03 8.78 7.37
N PRO A 25 -7.74 9.64 8.37
CA PRO A 25 -8.18 9.44 9.75
C PRO A 25 -9.69 9.44 9.94
N ASP A 26 -10.42 10.03 8.98
CA ASP A 26 -11.88 10.02 8.90
C ASP A 26 -12.44 8.69 8.32
N GLY A 27 -11.57 7.76 7.93
CA GLY A 27 -11.93 6.50 7.28
C GLY A 27 -12.14 6.63 5.77
N THR A 28 -11.96 7.81 5.18
CA THR A 28 -12.14 8.03 3.73
C THR A 28 -10.99 7.40 2.96
N PRO A 29 -11.25 6.42 2.06
CA PRO A 29 -10.22 5.92 1.16
C PRO A 29 -10.01 6.88 -0.02
N VAL A 30 -8.76 7.16 -0.34
CA VAL A 30 -8.33 8.00 -1.45
C VAL A 30 -7.42 7.17 -2.35
N ALA A 31 -7.80 7.01 -3.61
CA ALA A 31 -6.94 6.37 -4.59
C ALA A 31 -5.78 7.30 -4.94
N LEU A 32 -4.54 6.80 -4.82
CA LEU A 32 -3.35 7.54 -5.24
C LEU A 32 -3.02 7.15 -6.68
N THR A 33 -3.36 8.02 -7.62
CA THR A 33 -3.14 7.81 -9.06
C THR A 33 -1.89 8.50 -9.58
N SER A 34 -1.36 9.48 -8.83
CA SER A 34 -0.13 10.20 -9.16
C SER A 34 1.05 9.52 -8.49
N PHE A 35 1.72 8.64 -9.24
CA PHE A 35 2.94 7.97 -8.78
C PHE A 35 3.95 7.86 -9.92
N ARG A 36 5.23 7.85 -9.56
CA ARG A 36 6.36 7.54 -10.42
C ARG A 36 7.07 6.31 -9.88
N LEU A 37 7.32 5.35 -10.76
CA LEU A 37 8.20 4.24 -10.45
C LEU A 37 9.60 4.58 -10.95
N SER A 38 10.56 4.64 -10.03
CA SER A 38 11.99 4.81 -10.32
C SER A 38 12.72 3.54 -9.89
N ASP A 39 13.02 2.68 -10.86
CA ASP A 39 13.56 1.32 -10.67
C ASP A 39 12.72 0.45 -9.71
N GLN A 40 13.08 0.45 -8.43
CA GLN A 40 12.46 -0.35 -7.37
C GLN A 40 11.80 0.53 -6.30
N THR A 41 11.80 1.85 -6.51
CA THR A 41 11.21 2.83 -5.60
C THR A 41 9.98 3.43 -6.24
N LEU A 42 8.84 3.27 -5.58
CA LEU A 42 7.58 3.88 -5.95
C LEU A 42 7.42 5.19 -5.20
N GLU A 43 7.58 6.29 -5.92
CA GLU A 43 7.33 7.64 -5.46
C GLU A 43 5.87 7.98 -5.70
N ILE A 44 5.16 8.37 -4.65
CA ILE A 44 3.73 8.68 -4.72
C ILE A 44 3.56 10.14 -4.32
N ASP A 45 3.10 10.94 -5.27
CA ASP A 45 2.81 12.35 -5.06
C ASP A 45 1.47 12.45 -4.33
N ASP A 46 1.45 13.11 -3.17
CA ASP A 46 0.22 13.30 -2.42
C ASP A 46 -0.63 14.42 -3.08
N PRO A 47 -1.82 14.10 -3.63
CA PRO A 47 -2.63 15.10 -4.34
C PRO A 47 -3.21 16.18 -3.42
N GLN A 48 -3.25 15.95 -2.10
CA GLN A 48 -3.86 16.89 -1.16
C GLN A 48 -3.14 16.83 0.19
N PRO A 49 -2.73 17.98 0.78
CA PRO A 49 -1.99 17.99 2.03
C PRO A 49 -2.69 17.17 3.12
N LEU A 50 -2.03 16.09 3.55
CA LEU A 50 -2.55 15.24 4.61
C LEU A 50 -2.80 16.06 5.88
N LYS A 51 -3.95 15.79 6.50
CA LYS A 51 -4.26 16.36 7.81
C LYS A 51 -3.44 15.66 8.89
N SER A 52 -3.35 16.26 10.07
CA SER A 52 -2.81 15.53 11.23
C SER A 52 -3.76 14.40 11.64
N GLY A 53 -3.22 13.27 12.05
CA GLY A 53 -3.97 12.07 12.46
C GLY A 53 -3.37 10.78 11.92
N THR A 54 -4.04 9.67 12.20
CA THR A 54 -3.64 8.31 11.81
C THR A 54 -4.17 7.95 10.44
N HIS A 55 -3.28 7.59 9.53
CA HIS A 55 -3.52 7.26 8.14
C HIS A 55 -3.07 5.82 7.87
N VAL A 56 -3.68 5.18 6.87
CA VAL A 56 -3.26 3.87 6.40
C VAL A 56 -2.94 3.94 4.93
N LEU A 57 -1.68 3.70 4.58
CA LEU A 57 -1.26 3.53 3.20
C LEU A 57 -1.37 2.05 2.85
N SER A 58 -2.25 1.70 1.92
CA SER A 58 -2.40 0.35 1.38
C SER A 58 -1.89 0.32 -0.05
N TRP A 59 -1.13 -0.72 -0.41
CA TRP A 59 -0.61 -0.90 -1.76
C TRP A 59 -0.76 -2.34 -2.23
N ARG A 60 -0.92 -2.47 -3.54
CA ARG A 60 -0.80 -3.70 -4.31
C ARG A 60 0.11 -3.45 -5.48
N VAL A 61 1.13 -4.28 -5.61
CA VAL A 61 2.12 -4.27 -6.68
C VAL A 61 2.29 -5.69 -7.22
N ILE A 62 2.79 -5.82 -8.44
CA ILE A 62 3.17 -7.11 -9.03
C ILE A 62 4.67 -7.08 -9.21
N SER A 63 5.40 -7.99 -8.57
CA SER A 63 6.84 -8.12 -8.79
C SER A 63 7.15 -8.60 -10.20
N ALA A 64 8.37 -8.34 -10.68
CA ALA A 64 8.79 -8.74 -12.02
C ALA A 64 8.69 -10.26 -12.28
N ASP A 65 8.69 -11.07 -11.22
CA ASP A 65 8.47 -12.52 -11.24
C ASP A 65 6.99 -12.93 -11.45
N GLY A 66 6.07 -11.96 -11.52
CA GLY A 66 4.65 -12.13 -11.74
C GLY A 66 3.83 -12.39 -10.48
N HIS A 67 4.43 -12.34 -9.28
CA HIS A 67 3.68 -12.55 -8.04
C HIS A 67 3.03 -11.24 -7.54
N PRO A 68 1.73 -11.25 -7.19
CA PRO A 68 1.09 -10.10 -6.58
C PRO A 68 1.53 -9.95 -5.12
N VAL A 69 2.13 -8.80 -4.80
CA VAL A 69 2.56 -8.39 -3.47
C VAL A 69 1.67 -7.25 -3.00
N GLY A 70 1.22 -7.30 -1.76
CA GLY A 70 0.41 -6.23 -1.19
C GLY A 70 0.68 -6.12 0.30
N GLY A 71 0.53 -4.92 0.81
CA GLY A 71 0.73 -4.59 2.21
C GLY A 71 -0.04 -3.33 2.60
N SER A 72 -0.08 -3.08 3.90
CA SER A 72 -0.54 -1.81 4.42
C SER A 72 0.41 -1.30 5.50
N LEU A 73 0.48 0.02 5.64
CA LEU A 73 1.30 0.72 6.62
C LEU A 73 0.42 1.74 7.33
N LEU A 74 0.29 1.54 8.64
CA LEU A 74 -0.32 2.50 9.55
C LEU A 74 0.73 3.54 9.96
N PHE A 75 0.44 4.83 9.74
CA PHE A 75 1.32 5.92 10.16
C PHE A 75 0.50 7.10 10.69
N SER A 76 1.10 7.93 11.54
CA SER A 76 0.43 9.11 12.10
C SER A 76 1.21 10.37 11.77
N ILE A 77 0.50 11.43 11.38
CA ILE A 77 1.08 12.76 11.12
C ILE A 77 0.71 13.67 12.29
N GLY A 78 1.70 14.27 12.94
CA GLY A 78 1.45 15.15 14.08
C GLY A 78 1.09 14.36 15.33
N ALA A 79 -0.18 14.37 15.71
CA ALA A 79 -0.69 13.63 16.86
C ALA A 79 -1.33 12.30 16.42
N PRO A 80 -1.03 11.18 17.10
CA PRO A 80 -1.72 9.92 16.84
C PRO A 80 -3.22 10.08 17.16
N SER A 81 -4.08 9.72 16.22
CA SER A 81 -5.54 9.64 16.42
C SER A 81 -6.00 8.19 16.45
N ALA A 82 -7.27 7.96 16.77
CA ALA A 82 -7.88 6.64 16.63
C ALA A 82 -7.56 6.07 15.24
N PRO A 83 -6.98 4.85 15.15
CA PRO A 83 -6.68 4.25 13.87
C PRO A 83 -7.99 3.97 13.12
N PRO A 84 -8.05 4.27 11.80
CA PRO A 84 -9.17 3.84 10.99
C PRO A 84 -9.32 2.32 11.12
N ALA A 85 -10.56 1.84 11.19
CA ALA A 85 -10.83 0.41 11.14
C ALA A 85 -10.57 -0.10 9.71
N VAL A 86 -9.30 -0.26 9.36
CA VAL A 86 -8.90 -0.93 8.13
C VAL A 86 -8.95 -2.39 8.45
N SER A 87 -10.11 -3.00 8.17
CA SER A 87 -10.25 -4.45 8.18
C SER A 87 -9.36 -5.00 7.08
N GLU A 88 -8.08 -5.15 7.37
CA GLU A 88 -7.23 -6.12 6.70
C GLU A 88 -7.80 -7.49 7.04
N ALA A 89 -8.85 -7.88 6.29
CA ALA A 89 -8.98 -9.26 5.91
C ALA A 89 -7.74 -9.57 5.07
N VAL A 90 -6.60 -9.79 5.73
CA VAL A 90 -5.53 -10.58 5.14
C VAL A 90 -6.14 -11.97 5.04
N ASP A 91 -6.82 -12.24 3.95
CA ASP A 91 -7.19 -13.57 3.49
C ASP A 91 -5.91 -14.28 3.01
N TRP A 92 -4.98 -14.50 3.95
CA TRP A 92 -3.82 -15.36 3.79
C TRP A 92 -4.23 -16.78 3.35
N GLN A 93 -5.48 -17.16 3.64
CA GLN A 93 -6.08 -18.41 3.19
C GLN A 93 -6.37 -18.44 1.68
N GLN A 94 -6.62 -17.30 1.02
CA GLN A 94 -6.79 -17.26 -0.45
C GLN A 94 -5.45 -17.28 -1.19
N ARG A 95 -4.39 -16.70 -0.60
CA ARG A 95 -3.03 -16.73 -1.18
C ARG A 95 -2.41 -18.14 -1.13
N ALA A 96 -2.78 -18.97 -0.15
CA ALA A 96 -2.36 -20.38 -0.10
C ALA A 96 -3.00 -21.22 -1.21
N ALA A 97 -4.26 -20.96 -1.59
CA ALA A 97 -4.97 -21.74 -2.60
C ALA A 97 -4.37 -21.60 -4.02
N ILE A 98 -3.80 -20.44 -4.34
CA ILE A 98 -3.13 -20.22 -5.63
C ILE A 98 -1.77 -20.94 -5.69
N TRP A 99 -1.08 -21.09 -4.55
CA TRP A 99 0.18 -21.85 -4.48
C TRP A 99 -0.01 -23.36 -4.65
N ILE A 100 -1.13 -23.93 -4.19
CA ILE A 100 -1.39 -25.38 -4.32
C ILE A 100 -1.66 -25.77 -5.78
N GLY A 101 -2.22 -24.88 -6.61
CA GLY A 101 -2.48 -25.15 -8.02
C GLY A 101 -1.23 -25.43 -8.86
N LYS A 102 -0.05 -24.93 -8.43
CA LYS A 102 1.20 -25.05 -9.19
C LYS A 102 2.10 -26.22 -8.76
N VAL A 103 1.79 -26.90 -7.65
CA VAL A 103 2.55 -28.08 -7.18
C VAL A 103 2.00 -29.39 -7.75
N LEU A 104 0.73 -29.43 -8.19
CA LEU A 104 0.10 -30.65 -8.71
C LEU A 104 0.36 -30.94 -10.21
N LEU A 105 1.15 -30.11 -10.89
CA LEU A 105 1.58 -30.35 -12.28
C LEU A 105 3.09 -30.63 -12.38
N TYR A 106 3.60 -31.43 -11.44
CA TYR A 106 4.86 -32.16 -11.58
C TYR A 106 4.73 -33.55 -10.96
#